data_AF-N9FBM7-F1
#
_entry.id   AF-N9FBM7-F1
#
_cell.length_a   1.000
_cell.length_b   1.000
_cell.length_c   1.000
_cell.angle_alpha   90.00
_cell.angle_beta   90.00
_cell.angle_gamma   90.00
#
_symmetry.space_group_name_H-M   'P 1'
#
loop_
_entity.id
_entity.type
_entity.pdbx_description
1 polymer ?
#
loop_
_entity_poly.entity_id
_entity_poly.type
_entity_poly.pdbx_seq_one_letter_code
_entity_poly.pdbx_strand_id
1 'polypeptide(L)'
;MEANFNQQLEQLPKETEIPSLVEDMNLTGVNSGLKFKNIRLEKEVRQEFFIEQPISLEATGDYHAFGAFATGIAALPRIVTLHDFAVEAKEDTQKKSDIPVVHYTVKAKTYRYVGADDQVDSTAVSGGQR
;
A
#
# COMPACT_ATOMS: atom_id res chain seq x y z
N MET A 1 -16.59 -23.12 -9.40
CA MET A 1 -16.90 -21.82 -8.77
C MET A 1 -15.80 -20.78 -8.99
N GLU A 2 -14.56 -21.16 -9.32
CA GLU A 2 -13.45 -20.22 -9.58
C GLU A 2 -13.56 -19.48 -10.92
N ALA A 3 -14.24 -20.05 -11.91
CA ALA A 3 -14.38 -19.46 -13.25
C ALA A 3 -15.10 -18.10 -13.28
N ASN A 4 -16.05 -17.87 -12.36
CA ASN A 4 -16.77 -16.58 -12.30
C ASN A 4 -15.91 -15.46 -11.71
N PHE A 5 -14.89 -15.79 -10.91
CA PHE A 5 -14.01 -14.80 -10.31
C PHE A 5 -12.98 -14.29 -11.34
N ASN A 6 -12.44 -15.17 -12.18
CA ASN A 6 -11.51 -14.80 -13.25
C ASN A 6 -12.13 -13.86 -14.30
N GLN A 7 -13.41 -14.04 -14.67
CA GLN A 7 -14.09 -13.11 -15.59
C GLN A 7 -14.34 -11.73 -14.99
N GLN A 8 -14.45 -11.63 -13.67
CA GLN A 8 -14.57 -10.34 -12.97
C GLN A 8 -13.22 -9.61 -12.88
N LEU A 9 -12.10 -10.34 -12.80
CA LEU A 9 -10.75 -9.78 -12.79
C LEU A 9 -10.33 -9.21 -14.16
N GLU A 10 -10.91 -9.69 -15.27
CA GLU A 10 -10.67 -9.16 -16.62
C GLU A 10 -11.31 -7.77 -16.86
N GLN A 11 -12.27 -7.34 -16.05
CA GLN A 11 -12.92 -6.03 -16.16
C GLN A 11 -12.20 -4.90 -15.40
N LEU A 12 -11.14 -5.22 -14.66
CA LEU A 12 -10.37 -4.21 -13.93
C LEU A 12 -9.33 -3.57 -14.86
N PRO A 13 -9.22 -2.23 -14.91
CA PRO A 13 -8.22 -1.55 -15.72
C PRO A 13 -6.82 -1.99 -15.29
N LYS A 14 -6.09 -2.57 -16.25
CA LYS A 14 -4.74 -3.10 -16.05
C LYS A 14 -3.73 -1.98 -16.34
N GLU A 15 -2.79 -1.79 -15.41
CA GLU A 15 -1.38 -1.38 -15.63
C GLU A 15 -0.82 -0.01 -15.20
N THR A 16 -1.54 1.04 -14.79
CA THR A 16 -0.87 2.35 -14.53
C THR A 16 -1.25 3.12 -13.26
N GLU A 17 -1.76 2.47 -12.22
CA GLU A 17 -2.32 3.18 -11.05
C GLU A 17 -1.45 3.18 -9.78
N ILE A 18 -0.24 2.61 -9.80
CA ILE A 18 0.59 2.52 -8.57
C ILE A 18 1.16 3.89 -8.16
N PRO A 19 1.75 4.70 -9.06
CA PRO A 19 2.22 6.03 -8.69
C PRO A 19 1.10 6.95 -8.21
N SER A 20 -0.06 6.92 -8.88
CA SER A 20 -1.23 7.70 -8.48
C SER A 20 -1.82 7.22 -7.15
N LEU A 21 -1.78 5.92 -6.85
CA LEU A 21 -2.14 5.38 -5.53
C LEU A 21 -1.27 5.97 -4.43
N VAL A 22 0.04 5.98 -4.62
CA VAL A 22 0.96 6.51 -3.60
C VAL A 22 0.68 8.00 -3.37
N GLU A 23 0.37 8.75 -4.43
CA GLU A 23 -0.02 10.16 -4.34
C GLU A 23 -1.36 10.34 -3.60
N ASP A 24 -2.38 9.57 -3.96
CA ASP A 24 -3.70 9.63 -3.31
C ASP A 24 -3.63 9.25 -1.83
N MET A 25 -2.82 8.24 -1.49
CA MET A 25 -2.56 7.86 -0.09
C MET A 25 -1.86 8.98 0.68
N ASN A 26 -0.86 9.62 0.07
CA ASN A 26 -0.16 10.73 0.67
C ASN A 26 -1.11 11.92 0.89
N LEU A 27 -1.88 12.31 -0.12
CA LEU A 27 -2.90 13.37 -0.02
C LEU A 27 -3.93 13.05 1.07
N THR A 28 -4.44 11.82 1.10
CA THR A 28 -5.41 11.38 2.11
C THR A 28 -4.84 11.50 3.53
N GLY A 29 -3.59 11.07 3.74
CA GLY A 29 -2.97 11.17 5.07
C GLY A 29 -2.67 12.61 5.48
N VAL A 30 -2.16 13.45 4.57
CA VAL A 30 -1.93 14.88 4.85
C VAL A 30 -3.25 15.60 5.16
N ASN A 31 -4.30 15.35 4.39
CA ASN A 31 -5.64 15.92 4.62
C ASN A 31 -6.26 15.43 5.94
N SER A 32 -5.89 14.23 6.39
CA SER A 32 -6.30 13.68 7.68
C SER A 32 -5.51 14.25 8.86
N GLY A 33 -4.45 15.04 8.61
CA GLY A 33 -3.59 15.62 9.64
C GLY A 33 -2.37 14.77 10.00
N LEU A 34 -2.11 13.67 9.28
CA LEU A 34 -0.89 12.89 9.43
C LEU A 34 0.30 13.57 8.75
N LYS A 35 1.47 13.45 9.36
CA LYS A 35 2.75 13.86 8.79
C LYS A 35 3.53 12.61 8.42
N PHE A 36 3.67 12.33 7.14
CA PHE A 36 4.50 11.22 6.69
C PHE A 36 5.98 11.53 6.88
N LYS A 37 6.67 10.60 7.52
CA LYS A 37 8.12 10.57 7.61
C LYS A 37 8.72 9.82 6.43
N ASN A 38 8.08 8.73 6.01
CA ASN A 38 8.52 7.94 4.87
C ASN A 38 7.36 7.20 4.20
N ILE A 39 7.43 7.11 2.88
CA ILE A 39 6.57 6.26 2.05
C ILE A 39 7.49 5.53 1.08
N ARG A 40 7.59 4.22 1.21
CA ARG A 40 8.50 3.39 0.40
C ARG A 40 7.73 2.31 -0.32
N LEU A 41 7.88 2.24 -1.64
CA LEU A 41 7.47 1.07 -2.40
C LEU A 41 8.49 -0.03 -2.15
N GLU A 42 8.00 -1.19 -1.72
CA GLU A 42 8.83 -2.38 -1.57
C GLU A 42 8.87 -3.16 -2.90
N LYS A 43 9.66 -4.23 -2.94
CA LYS A 43 9.68 -5.10 -4.13
C LYS A 43 8.35 -5.80 -4.30
N GLU A 44 7.89 -5.91 -5.54
CA GLU A 44 6.72 -6.71 -5.90
C GLU A 44 6.88 -8.16 -5.44
N VAL A 45 5.78 -8.74 -4.97
CA VAL A 45 5.71 -10.15 -4.58
C VAL A 45 4.74 -10.84 -5.53
N ARG A 46 5.29 -11.68 -6.41
CA ARG A 46 4.48 -12.48 -7.34
C ARG A 46 3.85 -13.65 -6.60
N GLN A 47 2.54 -13.76 -6.69
CA GLN A 47 1.76 -14.93 -6.30
C GLN A 47 1.31 -15.68 -7.55
N GLU A 48 0.62 -16.81 -7.38
CA GLU A 48 0.21 -17.68 -8.48
C GLU A 48 -0.74 -17.00 -9.48
N PHE A 49 -1.63 -16.12 -9.00
CA PHE A 49 -2.67 -15.48 -9.83
C PHE A 49 -2.60 -13.94 -9.86
N PHE A 50 -1.81 -13.33 -8.96
CA PHE A 50 -1.74 -11.88 -8.78
C PHE A 50 -0.36 -11.46 -8.29
N ILE A 51 -0.08 -10.17 -8.36
CA ILE A 51 1.14 -9.56 -7.84
C ILE A 51 0.75 -8.58 -6.75
N GLU A 52 1.35 -8.75 -5.59
CA GLU A 52 1.24 -7.80 -4.49
C GLU A 52 2.29 -6.71 -4.67
N GLN A 53 1.89 -5.45 -4.53
CA GLN A 53 2.79 -4.32 -4.37
C GLN A 53 2.70 -3.84 -2.91
N PRO A 54 3.68 -4.18 -2.06
CA PRO A 54 3.75 -3.68 -0.70
C PRO A 54 4.28 -2.24 -0.66
N ILE A 55 3.76 -1.46 0.27
CA ILE A 55 4.11 -0.06 0.51
C ILE A 55 4.29 0.13 2.02
N SER A 56 5.49 0.49 2.44
CA SER A 56 5.80 0.81 3.84
C SER A 56 5.55 2.29 4.10
N LEU A 57 4.77 2.56 5.13
CA LEU A 57 4.40 3.90 5.57
C LEU A 57 4.89 4.14 6.99
N GLU A 58 5.59 5.25 7.19
CA GLU A 58 5.94 5.79 8.52
C GLU A 58 5.32 7.17 8.64
N ALA A 59 4.50 7.40 9.66
CA ALA A 59 3.81 8.66 9.88
C ALA A 59 3.77 9.06 11.36
N THR A 60 3.50 10.34 11.61
CA THR A 60 3.22 10.87 12.95
C THR A 60 1.95 11.70 12.94
N GLY A 61 1.17 11.60 13.99
CA GLY A 61 -0.07 12.38 14.16
C GLY A 61 -0.79 12.00 15.44
N ASP A 62 -1.97 12.56 15.66
CA ASP A 62 -2.83 12.11 16.75
C ASP A 62 -3.60 10.83 16.37
N TYR A 63 -4.35 10.28 17.32
CA TYR A 63 -5.13 9.05 17.13
C TYR A 63 -6.32 9.21 16.16
N HIS A 64 -6.97 10.38 16.18
CA HIS A 64 -8.14 10.64 15.33
C HIS A 64 -7.71 10.84 13.87
N ALA A 65 -6.58 11.51 13.63
CA ALA A 65 -5.97 11.67 12.33
C ALA A 65 -5.67 10.32 11.67
N PHE A 66 -5.17 9.35 12.45
CA PHE A 66 -4.93 8.01 11.93
C PHE A 66 -6.23 7.26 11.59
N GLY A 67 -7.26 7.38 12.43
CA GLY A 67 -8.59 6.82 12.14
C GLY A 67 -9.22 7.41 10.88
N ALA A 68 -9.11 8.73 10.68
CA ALA A 68 -9.55 9.41 9.48
C ALA A 68 -8.78 8.95 8.24
N PHE A 69 -7.46 8.79 8.35
CA PHE A 69 -6.62 8.24 7.28
C PHE A 69 -7.05 6.83 6.89
N ALA A 70 -7.18 5.91 7.85
CA ALA A 70 -7.57 4.53 7.57
C ALA A 70 -8.95 4.45 6.90
N THR A 71 -9.88 5.31 7.32
CA THR A 71 -11.21 5.44 6.70
C THR A 71 -11.10 5.97 5.27
N GLY A 72 -10.27 7.00 5.04
CA GLY A 72 -10.03 7.57 3.72
C GLY A 72 -9.41 6.56 2.75
N ILE A 73 -8.45 5.76 3.20
CA ILE A 73 -7.87 4.67 2.40
C ILE A 73 -8.94 3.63 2.02
N ALA A 74 -9.80 3.25 2.96
CA ALA A 74 -10.88 2.31 2.71
C ALA A 74 -11.94 2.84 1.73
N ALA A 75 -12.05 4.16 1.59
CA ALA A 75 -13.00 4.82 0.68
C ALA A 75 -12.43 5.04 -0.75
N LEU A 76 -11.15 4.73 -0.99
CA LEU A 76 -10.56 4.86 -2.32
C LEU A 76 -11.26 3.89 -3.30
N PRO A 77 -11.48 4.29 -4.56
CA PRO A 77 -12.14 3.44 -5.57
C PRO A 77 -11.18 2.37 -6.14
N ARG A 78 -10.34 1.77 -5.29
CA ARG A 78 -9.30 0.78 -5.66
C ARG A 78 -8.99 -0.13 -4.48
N ILE A 79 -8.41 -1.31 -4.76
CA ILE A 79 -8.15 -2.33 -3.74
C ILE A 79 -6.87 -1.99 -2.98
N VAL A 80 -7.02 -1.50 -1.75
CA VAL A 80 -5.90 -1.27 -0.82
C VAL A 80 -6.21 -1.97 0.49
N THR A 81 -5.21 -2.66 1.04
CA THR A 81 -5.32 -3.32 2.34
C THR A 81 -4.21 -2.84 3.25
N LEU A 82 -4.51 -2.69 4.55
CA LEU A 82 -3.55 -2.27 5.57
C LEU A 82 -3.21 -3.46 6.47
N HIS A 83 -1.92 -3.62 6.76
CA HIS A 83 -1.34 -4.75 7.48
C HIS A 83 -0.27 -4.25 8.45
N ASP A 84 0.08 -5.10 9.42
CA ASP A 84 1.25 -4.94 10.29
C ASP A 84 1.38 -3.54 10.90
N PHE A 85 0.29 -3.02 11.47
CA PHE A 85 0.30 -1.69 12.06
C PHE A 85 0.93 -1.73 13.46
N ALA A 86 1.84 -0.80 13.71
CA ALA A 86 2.44 -0.54 15.01
C ALA A 86 2.19 0.92 15.41
N VAL A 87 1.77 1.11 16.66
CA VAL A 87 1.42 2.42 17.24
C VAL A 87 2.32 2.64 18.45
N GLU A 88 3.16 3.66 18.39
CA GLU A 88 4.09 4.02 19.45
C GLU A 88 3.85 5.46 19.89
N ALA A 89 3.39 5.66 21.12
CA ALA A 89 3.36 6.99 21.72
C ALA A 89 4.75 7.33 22.26
N LYS A 90 5.32 8.45 21.81
CA LYS A 90 6.57 8.99 22.34
C LYS A 90 6.32 10.33 22.99
N GLU A 91 6.99 10.58 24.11
CA GLU A 91 6.97 11.91 24.72
C GLU A 91 7.44 12.95 23.71
N ASP A 92 6.79 14.11 23.72
CA ASP A 92 7.25 15.23 22.91
C ASP A 92 8.63 15.67 23.40
N THR A 93 9.64 15.36 22.59
CA THR A 93 11.04 15.74 22.84
C THR A 93 11.24 17.25 23.04
N GLN A 94 10.31 18.09 22.56
CA GLN A 94 10.36 19.54 22.76
C GLN A 94 9.62 20.01 24.02
N LYS A 95 8.98 19.11 24.77
CA LYS A 95 8.16 19.39 25.96
C LYS A 95 7.16 20.54 25.73
N LYS A 96 6.64 20.68 24.51
CA LYS A 96 5.69 21.75 24.18
C LYS A 96 4.28 21.41 24.65
N SER A 97 4.02 20.13 24.91
CA SER A 97 2.74 19.64 25.41
C SER A 97 2.92 18.35 26.21
N ASP A 98 2.01 18.10 27.15
CA ASP A 98 1.86 16.81 27.85
C ASP A 98 1.22 15.74 26.94
N ILE A 99 0.76 16.11 25.74
CA ILE A 99 0.17 15.20 24.77
C ILE A 99 1.30 14.49 24.00
N PRO A 100 1.37 13.14 24.04
CA PRO A 100 2.40 12.40 23.35
C PRO A 100 2.22 12.46 21.83
N VAL A 101 3.34 12.45 21.10
CA VAL A 101 3.33 12.31 19.65
C VAL A 101 3.22 10.83 19.31
N VAL A 102 2.20 10.46 18.54
CA VAL A 102 2.00 9.06 18.14
C VAL A 102 2.69 8.81 16.80
N HIS A 103 3.56 7.81 16.81
CA HIS A 103 4.25 7.29 15.63
C HIS A 103 3.50 6.06 15.13
N TYR A 104 3.27 6.03 13.83
CA TYR A 104 2.61 4.94 13.13
C TYR A 104 3.58 4.33 12.13
N THR A 105 3.68 3.00 12.18
CA THR A 105 4.25 2.20 11.10
C THR A 105 3.15 1.32 10.56
N VAL A 106 2.89 1.34 9.25
CA VAL A 106 1.85 0.51 8.63
C VAL A 106 2.31 0.03 7.26
N LYS A 107 1.94 -1.19 6.90
CA LYS A 107 2.16 -1.73 5.56
C LYS A 107 0.86 -1.70 4.78
N ALA A 108 0.84 -0.95 3.69
CA ALA A 108 -0.24 -1.05 2.72
C ALA A 108 0.13 -2.06 1.62
N LYS A 109 -0.87 -2.72 1.07
CA LYS A 109 -0.72 -3.60 -0.11
C LYS A 109 -1.81 -3.29 -1.10
N THR A 110 -1.42 -3.19 -2.36
CA THR A 110 -2.32 -3.20 -3.53
C THR A 110 -1.99 -4.43 -4.39
N TYR A 111 -2.91 -4.78 -5.29
CA TYR A 111 -2.88 -6.02 -6.05
C TYR A 111 -3.11 -5.75 -7.53
N ARG A 112 -2.31 -6.39 -8.38
CA ARG A 112 -2.54 -6.40 -9.84
C ARG A 112 -2.64 -7.83 -10.36
N TYR A 113 -3.51 -8.05 -11.33
CA TYR A 113 -3.64 -9.35 -11.99
C TYR A 113 -2.46 -9.62 -12.91
N VAL A 114 -1.98 -10.87 -12.94
CA VAL A 114 -0.98 -11.32 -13.91
C VAL A 114 -1.73 -11.64 -15.22
N GLY A 115 -1.75 -10.69 -16.15
CA GLY A 115 -2.21 -10.96 -17.52
C GLY A 115 -1.30 -11.96 -18.23
N ALA A 116 -1.81 -12.65 -19.25
CA ALA A 116 -1.05 -13.61 -20.04
C ALA A 116 0.23 -13.03 -20.68
N ASP A 117 0.35 -11.70 -20.81
CA ASP A 117 1.52 -11.01 -21.34
C ASP A 117 2.73 -10.95 -20.39
N ASP A 118 2.55 -11.18 -19.08
CA ASP A 118 3.65 -11.13 -18.08
C ASP A 118 4.34 -12.51 -17.92
N GLN A 119 3.87 -13.55 -18.63
CA GLN A 119 4.55 -14.87 -18.66
C GLN A 119 5.80 -14.90 -19.56
N VAL A 120 6.01 -13.86 -20.38
CA VAL A 120 7.10 -13.85 -21.38
C VAL A 120 8.48 -13.62 -20.75
N ASP A 121 8.56 -13.05 -19.54
CA ASP A 121 9.85 -12.68 -18.93
C ASP A 121 10.51 -13.79 -18.08
N SER A 122 9.78 -14.86 -17.75
CA SER A 122 10.30 -15.98 -16.93
C SER A 122 10.83 -17.16 -17.76
N THR A 123 10.57 -17.21 -19.07
CA THR A 123 11.09 -18.25 -19.97
C THR A 123 12.45 -17.89 -20.60
N ALA A 124 12.89 -16.63 -20.54
CA ALA A 124 14.14 -16.19 -21.16
C ALA A 124 15.43 -16.53 -20.38
N VAL A 125 15.34 -16.92 -19.10
CA VAL A 125 16.54 -17.10 -18.24
C VAL A 125 17.03 -18.55 -18.14
N SER A 126 16.30 -19.54 -18.66
CA SER A 126 16.69 -20.97 -18.56
C SER A 126 17.46 -21.52 -19.78
N GLY A 127 17.71 -20.70 -20.81
CA GLY A 127 18.27 -21.15 -22.10
C GLY A 127 19.79 -20.97 -22.29
N GLY A 128 20.57 -20.69 -21.25
CA GLY A 128 21.97 -20.29 -21.42
C GLY A 128 22.96 -20.85 -20.40
N GLN A 129 23.37 -22.11 -20.55
CA GLN A 129 24.79 -22.47 -20.68
C GLN A 129 24.96 -23.98 -20.95
N ARG A 130 25.75 -24.24 -21.99
CA ARG A 130 26.23 -25.55 -22.45
C ARG A 130 27.45 -25.95 -21.65
#